data_AF-A0A953DV71-F1
#
_entry.id   AF-A0A953DV71-F1
#
_cell.length_a   1.000
_cell.length_b   1.000
_cell.length_c   1.000
_cell.angle_alpha   90.00
_cell.angle_beta   90.00
_cell.angle_gamma   90.00
#
_symmetry.space_group_name_H-M   'P 1'
#
loop_
_entity.id
_entity.type
_entity.pdbx_description
1 polymer ?
#
loop_
_entity_poly.entity_id
_entity_poly.type
_entity_poly.pdbx_seq_one_letter_code
_entity_poly.pdbx_strand_id
1 'polypeptide(L)' 'MIIDGKITEGYVLLCDRCDEAFLAKRLGPSVECPRCGRTEVPARLMTEYLSRQPAEAASAEAPSLSGP' A
#
# COMPACT_ATOMS: atom_id res chain seq x y z
N MET A 1 0.85 2.78 -10.60
CA MET A 1 0.10 3.65 -9.67
C MET A 1 1.10 4.34 -8.75
N ILE A 2 1.12 5.67 -8.72
CA ILE A 2 2.16 6.45 -8.03
C ILE A 2 1.51 7.29 -6.93
N ILE A 3 2.10 7.32 -5.74
CA ILE A 3 1.70 8.27 -4.68
C ILE A 3 2.37 9.61 -5.00
N ASP A 4 1.57 10.61 -5.33
CA ASP A 4 2.05 11.97 -5.58
C ASP A 4 2.28 12.73 -4.27
N GLY A 5 1.37 12.55 -3.30
CA GLY A 5 1.45 13.21 -2.01
C GLY A 5 0.45 12.69 -0.98
N LYS A 6 0.58 13.21 0.23
CA LYS A 6 -0.31 12.95 1.36
C LYS A 6 -0.87 14.26 1.88
N ILE A 7 -2.18 14.34 2.01
CA ILE A 7 -2.93 15.47 2.55
C ILE A 7 -3.72 15.04 3.80
N THR A 8 -4.39 16.00 4.45
CA THR A 8 -5.19 15.74 5.64
C THR A 8 -6.30 14.73 5.37
N GLU A 9 -6.94 14.77 4.20
CA GLU A 9 -8.02 13.86 3.82
C GLU A 9 -7.58 12.47 3.32
N GLY A 10 -6.29 12.26 3.02
CA GLY A 10 -5.79 10.98 2.50
C GLY A 10 -4.56 11.09 1.62
N TYR A 11 -4.46 10.19 0.65
CA TYR A 11 -3.34 10.06 -0.28
C TYR A 11 -3.77 10.39 -1.70
N VAL A 12 -2.99 11.22 -2.37
CA VAL A 12 -3.18 11.55 -3.79
C VAL A 12 -2.42 10.52 -4.60
N LEU A 13 -3.14 9.76 -5.44
CA LEU A 13 -2.55 8.78 -6.33
C LEU A 13 -2.75 9.17 -7.79
N LEU A 14 -1.69 9.04 -8.57
CA LEU A 14 -1.69 9.16 -10.02
C LEU A 14 -1.80 7.77 -10.65
N CYS A 15 -2.75 7.62 -11.57
CA CYS A 15 -2.87 6.41 -12.38
C CYS A 15 -2.15 6.59 -13.72
N ASP A 16 -1.01 5.94 -13.90
CA ASP A 16 -0.19 5.99 -15.13
C ASP A 16 -0.93 5.55 -16.40
N ARG A 17 -2.08 4.86 -16.25
CA ARG A 17 -2.88 4.39 -17.38
C ARG A 17 -3.88 5.43 -17.87
N CYS A 18 -4.46 6.20 -16.96
CA CYS A 18 -5.52 7.16 -17.25
C CYS A 18 -5.02 8.60 -17.22
N ASP A 19 -3.79 8.81 -16.76
CA ASP A 19 -3.22 10.13 -16.48
C ASP A 19 -4.11 10.98 -15.54
N GLU A 20 -4.86 10.30 -14.67
CA GLU A 20 -5.78 10.93 -13.72
C GLU A 20 -5.33 10.71 -12.27
N ALA A 21 -5.53 11.75 -11.47
CA ALA A 21 -5.33 11.72 -10.04
C ALA A 21 -6.63 11.39 -9.30
N PHE A 22 -6.53 10.62 -8.21
CA PHE A 22 -7.64 10.34 -7.31
C PHE A 22 -7.19 10.26 -5.86
N LEU A 23 -8.14 10.49 -4.95
CA LEU A 23 -7.89 10.48 -3.50
C LEU A 23 -8.25 9.11 -2.91
N ALA A 24 -7.29 8.47 -2.25
CA ALA A 24 -7.55 7.32 -1.39
C ALA A 24 -7.49 7.73 0.08
N LYS A 25 -8.60 7.56 0.80
CA LYS A 25 -8.67 7.86 2.24
C LYS A 25 -7.73 6.97 3.07
N ARG A 26 -7.51 5.74 2.63
CA ARG A 26 -6.61 4.77 3.26
C ARG A 26 -5.86 4.00 2.18
N LEU A 27 -4.58 3.74 2.43
CA LEU A 27 -3.78 2.83 1.62
C LEU A 27 -3.87 1.44 2.23
N GLY A 28 -4.24 0.47 1.41
CA GLY A 28 -4.14 -0.95 1.71
C GLY A 28 -2.91 -1.58 1.04
N PRO A 29 -2.79 -2.92 1.09
CA PRO A 29 -1.75 -3.64 0.35
C PRO A 29 -1.87 -3.42 -1.17
N SER A 30 -3.07 -3.12 -1.65
CA SER A 30 -3.34 -2.79 -3.05
C SER A 30 -4.27 -1.58 -3.16
N VAL A 31 -4.19 -0.87 -4.29
CA VAL A 31 -5.12 0.21 -4.64
C VAL A 31 -5.64 0.01 -6.05
N GLU A 32 -6.96 0.11 -6.19
CA GLU A 32 -7.66 0.09 -7.47
C GLU A 32 -7.93 1.52 -7.97
N CYS A 33 -7.67 1.77 -9.25
CA CYS A 33 -8.06 3.01 -9.90
C CYS A 33 -9.58 2.96 -10.20
N PRO A 34 -10.38 3.92 -9.70
CA PRO A 34 -11.83 3.94 -9.90
C PRO A 34 -12.24 4.23 -11.35
N ARG A 35 -11.30 4.61 -12.22
CA ARG A 35 -11.56 4.98 -13.62
C ARG A 35 -11.34 3.84 -14.59
N CYS A 36 -10.28 3.05 -14.41
CA CYS A 36 -9.96 1.93 -15.30
C CYS A 36 -9.98 0.55 -14.63
N GLY A 37 -10.25 0.46 -13.32
CA GLY A 37 -10.25 -0.78 -12.56
C GLY A 37 -8.86 -1.42 -12.40
N ARG A 38 -7.79 -0.69 -12.74
CA ARG A 38 -6.43 -1.21 -12.58
C ARG A 38 -6.08 -1.25 -11.10
N THR A 39 -5.82 -2.45 -10.60
CA THR A 39 -5.30 -2.68 -9.26
C THR A 39 -3.79 -2.83 -9.31
N GLU A 40 -3.09 -2.05 -8.49
CA GLU A 40 -1.64 -2.18 -8.32
C GLU A 40 -1.27 -2.35 -6.84
N VAL A 41 -0.11 -2.95 -6.63
CA VAL A 41 0.55 -3.14 -5.33
C VAL A 41 1.86 -2.34 -5.36
N PRO A 42 1.83 -0.99 -5.29
CA PRO A 42 3.05 -0.20 -5.29
C PRO A 42 3.85 -0.54 -4.04
N ALA A 43 5.13 -0.85 -4.20
CA ALA A 43 6.02 -1.16 -3.08
C ALA A 43 5.99 -0.06 -2.00
N ARG A 44 5.87 1.22 -2.41
CA ARG A 44 5.66 2.37 -1.51
C ARG A 44 4.35 2.30 -0.72
N LEU A 45 3.27 1.75 -1.28
CA LEU A 45 2.03 1.49 -0.52
C LEU A 45 2.26 0.40 0.52
N MET A 46 3.02 -0.63 0.18
CA MET A 46 3.35 -1.70 1.13
C MET A 46 4.18 -1.15 2.31
N THR A 47 5.18 -0.30 2.04
CA THR A 47 5.96 0.36 3.10
C THR A 47 5.09 1.25 3.99
N GLU A 48 4.27 2.15 3.40
CA GLU A 48 3.35 3.02 4.17
C GLU A 48 2.33 2.21 4.97
N TYR A 49 1.84 1.10 4.41
CA TYR A 49 0.91 0.19 5.09
C TYR A 49 1.57 -0.50 6.28
N LEU A 50 2.79 -1.05 6.09
CA LEU A 50 3.56 -1.72 7.15
C LEU A 50 3.98 -0.74 8.25
N SER A 51 4.38 0.48 7.92
CA SER A 51 4.71 1.52 8.90
C SER A 51 3.53 1.95 9.78
N ARG A 52 2.29 1.65 9.35
CA ARG A 52 1.05 1.96 10.08
C ARG A 52 0.50 0.77 10.86
N GLN A 53 1.09 -0.41 10.74
CA GLN A 53 0.74 -1.52 11.62
C GLN A 53 1.46 -1.34 12.97
N PRO A 54 0.76 -1.40 14.11
CA PRO A 54 1.43 -1.65 15.39
C PRO A 54 2.21 -2.97 15.26
N ALA A 55 3.33 -3.09 15.96
CA ALA A 55 4.32 -4.16 15.84
C ALA A 55 3.83 -5.58 16.23
N GLU A 56 2.60 -5.95 15.93
CA GLU A 56 2.04 -7.30 16.15
C GLU A 56 2.30 -8.25 14.97
N ALA A 57 2.86 -7.79 13.86
CA ALA A 57 3.23 -8.62 12.71
C ALA A 57 4.71 -9.05 12.67
N ALA A 58 5.51 -8.74 13.71
CA ALA A 58 6.92 -9.18 13.80
C ALA A 58 7.09 -10.54 14.49
N SER A 59 6.01 -11.28 14.71
CA SER A 59 6.02 -12.61 15.35
C SER A 59 5.09 -13.59 14.66
N ALA A 60 5.25 -13.75 13.35
CA ALA A 60 4.87 -14.99 12.69
C ALA A 60 5.94 -15.33 11.67
N GLU A 61 6.65 -16.42 11.95
CA GLU A 61 7.49 -17.21 11.03
C GLU A 61 8.92 -16.71 10.75
N ALA A 62 9.82 -17.10 11.65
CA ALA A 62 10.92 -17.96 11.22
C ALA A 62 10.81 -19.27 12.02
N PRO A 63 10.44 -20.42 11.41
CA PRO A 63 10.47 -21.69 12.12
C PRO A 63 11.91 -21.95 12.59
N SER A 64 12.08 -22.05 13.90
CA SER A 64 13.30 -22.56 14.52
C SER A 64 13.55 -23.95 13.95
N LEU A 65 14.56 -24.09 13.10
CA LEU A 65 15.13 -25.41 12.82
C LEU A 65 15.83 -25.89 14.10
N SER A 66 15.09 -26.65 14.90
CA SER A 66 15.61 -27.45 16.00
C SER A 66 16.11 -28.80 15.47
N GLY A 67 17.43 -28.93 15.36
CA GLY A 67 18.22 -30.17 15.52
C GLY A 67 17.92 -31.36 14.60
N PRO A 68 18.60 -32.51 14.79
CA PRO A 68 19.62 -32.85 15.81
C PRO A 68 21.07 -32.58 15.40
#